data_AF-A0A661X654-F1
#
_entry.id   AF-A0A661X654-F1
#
_cell.length_a   1.000
_cell.length_b   1.000
_cell.length_c   1.000
_cell.angle_alpha   90.00
_cell.angle_beta   90.00
_cell.angle_gamma   90.00
#
_symmetry.space_group_name_H-M   'P 1'
#
loop_
_entity.id
_entity.type
_entity.pdbx_description
1 polymer ?
#
loop_
_entity_poly.entity_id
_entity_poly.type
_entity_poly.pdbx_seq_one_letter_code
_entity_poly.pdbx_strand_id
1 'polypeptide(L)'
;RVEWHLKVKDGAYAKSINPVTHKPMPDFWVWSPQGLVNMHYPEMWGYVQFSTEIVGEREVPFIETEEEKAKWFLRQIYYKERIYYQKHRTYTADLKKLGLKNRPLANYMTPPVIECTSDMFEAALIKKDKKTKLCIRNDGFVYRKKNVMRE
;
A
#
# COMPACT_ATOMS: atom_id res chain seq x y z
N ARG A 1 -5.76 14.45 -9.36
CA ARG A 1 -5.45 15.39 -10.47
C ARG A 1 -4.44 16.42 -9.97
N VAL A 2 -3.52 16.86 -10.82
CA VAL A 2 -2.69 18.03 -10.53
C VAL A 2 -3.38 19.24 -11.12
N GLU A 3 -3.68 20.22 -10.28
CA GLU A 3 -4.21 21.51 -10.68
C GLU A 3 -3.12 22.58 -10.49
N TRP A 4 -3.06 23.55 -11.39
CA TRP A 4 -2.05 24.61 -11.31
C TRP A 4 -2.71 25.94 -11.02
N HIS A 5 -2.20 26.65 -10.02
CA HIS A 5 -2.60 28.02 -9.79
C HIS A 5 -2.07 28.91 -10.92
N LEU A 6 -2.95 29.59 -11.65
CA LEU A 6 -2.57 30.44 -12.77
C LEU A 6 -2.76 31.93 -12.43
N LYS A 7 -1.89 32.77 -12.99
CA LYS A 7 -2.03 34.23 -13.00
C LYS A 7 -1.91 34.73 -14.44
N VAL A 8 -2.61 35.81 -14.75
CA VAL A 8 -2.44 36.49 -16.05
C VAL A 8 -1.26 37.45 -15.94
N LYS A 9 -0.30 37.33 -16.86
CA LYS A 9 0.85 38.22 -17.01
C LYS A 9 1.06 38.49 -18.49
N ASP A 10 1.12 39.76 -18.88
CA ASP A 10 1.35 40.19 -20.27
C ASP A 10 0.37 39.54 -21.29
N GLY A 11 -0.90 39.38 -20.87
CA GLY A 11 -1.94 38.76 -21.70
C GLY A 11 -1.88 37.23 -21.80
N ALA A 12 -0.95 36.58 -21.10
CA ALA A 12 -0.78 35.12 -21.09
C ALA A 12 -0.96 34.53 -19.69
N TYR A 13 -1.36 33.25 -19.62
CA TYR A 13 -1.41 32.51 -18.36
C TYR A 13 -0.02 32.02 -17.96
N ALA A 14 0.41 32.36 -16.75
CA ALA A 14 1.63 31.86 -16.14
C ALA A 14 1.31 31.12 -14.84
N LYS A 15 2.07 30.06 -14.54
CA LYS A 15 1.95 29.35 -13.25
C LYS A 15 2.35 30.28 -12.11
N SER A 16 1.56 30.26 -11.04
CA SER A 16 1.90 30.94 -9.79
C SER A 16 3.14 30.31 -9.18
N ILE A 17 4.04 31.17 -8.74
CA ILE A 17 5.28 30.79 -8.06
C ILE A 17 5.09 30.95 -6.56
N ASN A 18 5.47 29.92 -5.80
CA ASN A 18 5.50 29.99 -4.34
C ASN A 18 6.64 30.95 -3.92
N PRO A 19 6.37 31.97 -3.10
CA PRO A 19 7.36 33.00 -2.76
C PRO A 19 8.50 32.49 -1.87
N VAL A 20 8.31 31.36 -1.16
CA VAL A 20 9.31 30.75 -0.28
C VAL A 20 10.21 29.79 -1.05
N THR A 21 9.61 28.95 -1.90
CA THR A 21 10.38 27.91 -2.62
C THR A 21 10.84 28.34 -4.00
N HIS A 22 10.34 29.47 -4.51
CA HIS A 22 10.54 29.98 -5.87
C HIS A 22 10.20 28.97 -6.98
N LYS A 23 9.35 27.98 -6.68
CA LYS A 23 8.89 26.96 -7.63
C LYS A 23 7.41 27.14 -7.97
N PRO A 24 6.95 26.65 -9.15
CA PRO A 24 5.53 26.55 -9.46
C PRO A 24 4.76 25.84 -8.35
N MET A 25 3.56 26.32 -8.05
CA MET A 25 2.71 25.80 -6.98
C MET A 25 1.58 24.92 -7.55
N PRO A 26 1.72 23.59 -7.55
CA PRO A 26 0.64 22.66 -7.88
C PRO A 26 -0.23 22.35 -6.67
N ASP A 27 -1.53 22.17 -6.91
CA ASP A 27 -2.45 21.52 -5.99
C ASP A 27 -2.72 20.09 -6.44
N PHE A 28 -2.80 19.18 -5.48
CA PHE A 28 -3.09 17.77 -5.74
C PHE A 28 -4.48 17.45 -5.22
N TRP A 29 -5.43 17.34 -6.13
CA TRP A 29 -6.80 17.01 -5.78
C TRP A 29 -6.98 15.50 -5.81
N VAL A 30 -7.15 14.93 -4.63
CA VAL A 30 -7.44 13.51 -4.40
C VAL A 30 -8.64 13.40 -3.48
N TRP A 31 -9.45 12.38 -3.75
CA TRP A 31 -10.68 12.12 -3.00
C TRP A 31 -10.41 11.41 -1.65
N SER A 32 -9.19 10.86 -1.47
CA SER A 32 -8.77 10.18 -0.25
C SER A 32 -7.42 10.69 0.25
N PRO A 33 -7.19 10.71 1.57
CA PRO A 33 -5.90 11.11 2.16
C PRO A 33 -4.86 10.01 1.95
N GLN A 34 -3.96 10.19 0.98
CA GLN A 34 -2.92 9.20 0.63
C GLN A 34 -1.72 9.18 1.60
N GLY A 35 -1.58 10.19 2.46
CA GLY A 35 -0.43 10.35 3.37
C GLY A 35 0.89 10.77 2.70
N LEU A 36 0.98 10.67 1.38
CA LEU A 36 2.12 11.08 0.57
C LEU A 36 1.65 11.65 -0.77
N VAL A 37 2.33 12.66 -1.29
CA VAL A 37 2.03 13.24 -2.62
C VAL A 37 2.65 12.37 -3.71
N ASN A 38 2.14 11.14 -3.86
CA ASN A 38 2.55 10.22 -4.91
C ASN A 38 1.39 9.32 -5.32
N MET A 39 0.77 9.69 -6.43
CA MET A 39 -0.40 8.99 -6.97
C MET A 39 -0.08 7.58 -7.48
N HIS A 40 1.20 7.23 -7.65
CA HIS A 40 1.65 5.93 -8.15
C HIS A 40 1.70 4.84 -7.07
N TYR A 41 1.12 5.11 -5.89
CA TYR A 41 0.94 4.18 -4.79
C TYR A 41 -0.56 3.85 -4.67
N PRO A 42 -1.15 3.11 -5.64
CA PRO A 42 -2.59 2.90 -5.73
C PRO A 42 -3.18 2.21 -4.50
N GLU A 43 -2.39 1.46 -3.75
CA GLU A 43 -2.81 0.86 -2.47
C GLU A 43 -2.96 1.79 -1.30
N MET A 44 -2.48 3.03 -1.43
CA MET A 44 -2.69 4.10 -0.45
C MET A 44 -3.99 4.85 -0.70
N TRP A 45 -4.71 4.52 -1.78
CA TRP A 45 -5.99 5.13 -2.09
C TRP A 45 -7.07 4.53 -1.19
N GLY A 46 -8.11 5.30 -0.90
CA GLY A 46 -9.25 4.83 -0.12
C GLY A 46 -10.00 3.67 -0.79
N TYR A 47 -10.77 2.94 0.00
CA TYR A 47 -11.71 1.94 -0.50
C TYR A 47 -13.07 2.59 -0.82
N VAL A 48 -13.74 2.08 -1.84
CA VAL A 48 -15.13 2.44 -2.18
C VAL A 48 -15.99 1.20 -2.00
N GLN A 49 -17.09 1.33 -1.26
CA GLN A 49 -18.08 0.28 -1.08
C GLN A 49 -19.39 0.72 -1.74
N PHE A 50 -19.95 -0.16 -2.56
CA PHE A 50 -21.28 0.03 -3.15
C PHE A 50 -22.31 -0.69 -2.29
N SER A 51 -23.50 -0.11 -2.18
CA SER A 51 -24.65 -0.68 -1.48
C SER A 51 -25.87 -0.72 -2.39
N THR A 52 -26.77 -1.65 -2.12
CA THR A 52 -28.08 -1.77 -2.77
C THR A 52 -29.19 -1.03 -2.01
N GLU A 53 -28.92 -0.54 -0.80
CA GLU A 53 -29.88 0.24 -0.02
C GLU A 53 -30.21 1.56 -0.72
N ILE A 54 -31.46 2.01 -0.59
CA ILE A 54 -31.92 3.28 -1.15
C ILE A 54 -31.28 4.45 -0.38
N VAL A 55 -30.87 5.47 -1.12
CA VAL A 55 -30.22 6.67 -0.56
C VAL A 55 -31.15 7.35 0.46
N GLY A 56 -30.67 7.52 1.69
CA GLY A 56 -31.38 8.21 2.77
C GLY A 56 -32.28 7.33 3.63
N GLU A 57 -32.53 6.06 3.25
CA GLU A 57 -33.37 5.15 4.05
C GLU A 57 -32.61 4.48 5.18
N ARG A 58 -31.33 4.15 4.94
CA ARG A 58 -30.51 3.43 5.91
C ARG A 58 -29.04 3.83 5.82
N GLU A 59 -28.41 3.96 6.98
CA GLU A 59 -26.96 4.04 7.08
C GLU A 59 -26.32 2.66 6.85
N VAL A 60 -25.39 2.61 5.91
CA VAL A 60 -24.66 1.38 5.57
C VAL A 60 -23.24 1.51 6.08
N PRO A 61 -22.85 0.77 7.14
CA PRO A 61 -21.50 0.83 7.64
C PRO A 61 -20.50 0.28 6.61
N PHE A 62 -19.31 0.88 6.58
CA PHE A 62 -18.21 0.35 5.79
C PHE A 62 -17.76 -1.01 6.32
N ILE A 63 -17.61 -2.00 5.43
CA ILE A 63 -17.18 -3.34 5.77
C ILE A 63 -15.68 -3.44 5.55
N GLU A 64 -14.92 -3.17 6.61
CA GLU A 64 -13.47 -3.40 6.57
C GLU A 64 -13.17 -4.90 6.57
N THR A 65 -12.43 -5.38 5.57
CA THR A 65 -12.06 -6.79 5.51
C THR A 65 -10.70 -7.04 6.18
N GLU A 66 -10.60 -8.12 6.95
CA GLU A 66 -9.33 -8.55 7.56
C GLU A 66 -8.27 -8.91 6.51
N GLU A 67 -8.69 -9.26 5.29
CA GLU A 67 -7.78 -9.46 4.17
C GLU A 67 -7.07 -8.15 3.77
N GLU A 68 -7.75 -7.00 3.78
CA GLU A 68 -7.10 -5.72 3.46
C GLU A 68 -6.05 -5.34 4.52
N LYS A 69 -6.29 -5.61 5.81
CA LYS A 69 -5.29 -5.43 6.88
C LYS A 69 -4.06 -6.33 6.67
N ALA A 70 -4.27 -7.56 6.21
CA ALA A 70 -3.20 -8.50 5.89
C ALA A 70 -2.40 -8.06 4.64
N LYS A 71 -3.08 -7.63 3.57
CA LYS A 71 -2.43 -7.04 2.38
C LYS A 71 -1.60 -5.83 2.75
N TRP A 72 -2.13 -4.96 3.62
CA TRP A 72 -1.41 -3.78 4.09
C TRP A 72 -0.15 -4.14 4.90
N PHE A 73 -0.21 -5.18 5.73
CA PHE A 73 0.98 -5.65 6.44
C PHE A 73 2.04 -6.21 5.49
N LEU A 74 1.64 -6.99 4.48
CA LEU A 74 2.55 -7.47 3.44
C LEU A 74 3.19 -6.31 2.64
N ARG A 75 2.42 -5.27 2.32
CA ARG A 75 2.93 -4.05 1.66
C ARG A 75 3.95 -3.30 2.51
N GLN A 76 3.77 -3.26 3.83
CA GLN A 76 4.78 -2.70 4.74
C GLN A 76 6.08 -3.51 4.69
N ILE A 77 6.01 -4.84 4.66
CA ILE A 77 7.19 -5.70 4.46
C ILE A 77 7.86 -5.34 3.14
N TYR A 78 7.10 -5.23 2.04
CA TYR A 78 7.62 -4.83 0.74
C TYR A 78 8.37 -3.49 0.79
N TYR A 79 7.78 -2.45 1.40
CA TYR A 79 8.45 -1.16 1.51
C TYR A 79 9.73 -1.22 2.34
N LYS A 80 9.72 -1.98 3.44
CA LYS A 80 10.90 -2.14 4.28
C LYS A 80 12.00 -2.95 3.60
N GLU A 81 11.65 -3.97 2.83
CA GLU A 81 12.60 -4.75 2.03
C GLU A 81 13.24 -3.90 0.94
N ARG A 82 12.46 -3.07 0.24
CA ARG A 82 13.01 -2.13 -0.77
C ARG A 82 14.00 -1.14 -0.14
N ILE A 83 13.69 -0.61 1.04
CA ILE A 83 14.59 0.28 1.80
C ILE A 83 15.83 -0.48 2.27
N TYR A 84 15.66 -1.71 2.77
CA TYR A 84 16.76 -2.54 3.26
C TYR A 84 17.72 -2.91 2.13
N TYR A 85 17.19 -3.33 0.96
CA TYR A 85 17.98 -3.62 -0.23
C TYR A 85 18.76 -2.40 -0.74
N GLN A 86 18.17 -1.20 -0.73
CA GLN A 86 18.88 0.02 -1.10
C GLN A 86 20.12 0.29 -0.24
N LYS A 87 20.08 -0.09 1.05
CA LYS A 87 21.17 0.12 2.01
C LYS A 87 22.18 -1.02 2.03
N HIS A 88 21.72 -2.27 1.94
CA HIS A 88 22.53 -3.46 2.19
C HIS A 88 22.79 -4.31 0.94
N ARG A 89 22.14 -3.98 -0.18
CA ARG A 89 22.21 -4.74 -1.45
C ARG A 89 21.81 -6.21 -1.33
N THR A 90 21.02 -6.55 -0.32
CA THR A 90 20.42 -7.87 -0.07
C THR A 90 19.04 -7.70 0.54
N TYR A 91 18.18 -8.71 0.45
CA TYR A 91 16.92 -8.81 1.21
C TYR A 91 17.13 -9.54 2.54
N THR A 92 16.11 -9.56 3.42
CA THR A 92 16.23 -10.19 4.75
C THR A 92 14.94 -10.85 5.24
N ALA A 93 15.00 -12.16 5.55
CA ALA A 93 13.88 -12.86 6.18
C ALA A 93 13.57 -12.41 7.63
N ASP A 94 14.45 -11.61 8.25
CA ASP A 94 14.29 -11.13 9.63
C ASP A 94 13.42 -9.87 9.72
N LEU A 95 12.20 -10.04 10.25
CA LEU A 95 11.23 -8.97 10.48
C LEU A 95 11.76 -7.84 11.37
N LYS A 96 12.65 -8.14 12.32
CA LYS A 96 13.25 -7.13 13.21
C LYS A 96 14.22 -6.23 12.45
N LYS A 97 15.00 -6.77 11.51
CA LYS A 97 15.89 -5.98 10.63
C LYS A 97 15.10 -5.03 9.72
N LEU A 98 13.88 -5.41 9.37
CA LEU A 98 12.93 -4.55 8.66
C LEU A 98 12.30 -3.46 9.56
N GLY A 99 12.60 -3.46 10.86
CA GLY A 99 12.00 -2.54 11.84
C GLY A 99 10.50 -2.78 12.04
N LEU A 100 10.03 -3.99 11.73
CA LEU A 100 8.63 -4.38 11.87
C LEU A 100 8.46 -5.24 13.11
N LYS A 101 7.36 -4.99 13.84
CA LYS A 101 6.97 -5.82 14.98
C LYS A 101 6.07 -6.94 14.48
N ASN A 102 6.25 -8.14 15.04
CA ASN A 102 5.24 -9.17 14.89
C ASN A 102 3.95 -8.68 15.57
N ARG A 103 2.82 -8.76 14.87
CA ARG A 103 1.52 -8.34 15.39
C ARG A 103 0.46 -9.36 14.97
N PRO A 104 -0.52 -9.66 15.83
CA PRO A 104 -1.61 -10.56 15.46
C PRO A 104 -2.43 -9.97 14.31
N LEU A 105 -2.82 -10.83 13.36
CA LEU A 105 -3.74 -10.51 12.28
C LEU A 105 -4.89 -11.51 12.33
N ALA A 106 -6.13 -11.04 12.32
CA ALA A 106 -7.27 -11.94 12.36
C ALA A 106 -7.25 -12.87 11.14
N ASN A 107 -7.61 -14.14 11.34
CA ASN A 107 -7.62 -15.18 10.30
C ASN A 107 -6.27 -15.56 9.68
N TYR A 108 -5.16 -14.94 10.07
CA TYR A 108 -3.82 -15.26 9.57
C TYR A 108 -2.87 -15.74 10.69
N MET A 109 -1.93 -16.59 10.33
CA MET A 109 -0.81 -17.01 11.17
C MET A 109 0.28 -15.94 11.15
N THR A 110 0.91 -15.72 12.29
CA THR A 110 2.00 -14.74 12.46
C THR A 110 3.13 -15.36 13.29
N PRO A 111 4.41 -15.03 13.04
CA PRO A 111 4.91 -14.06 12.07
C PRO A 111 4.69 -14.49 10.61
N PRO A 112 4.76 -13.55 9.65
CA PRO A 112 4.73 -13.89 8.23
C PRO A 112 5.95 -14.74 7.87
N VAL A 113 5.81 -15.61 6.88
CA VAL A 113 6.94 -16.32 6.28
C VAL A 113 7.58 -15.39 5.28
N ILE A 114 8.89 -15.18 5.36
CA ILE A 114 9.66 -14.37 4.41
C ILE A 114 10.78 -15.24 3.86
N GLU A 115 10.84 -15.37 2.54
CA GLU A 115 11.85 -16.11 1.81
C GLU A 115 12.64 -15.13 0.95
N CYS A 116 13.97 -15.27 0.92
CA CYS A 116 14.85 -14.36 0.19
C CYS A 116 15.84 -15.15 -0.65
N THR A 117 16.12 -14.64 -1.85
CA THR A 117 17.25 -15.04 -2.70
C THR A 117 18.25 -13.89 -2.76
N SER A 118 19.28 -14.02 -3.61
CA SER A 118 20.23 -12.94 -3.90
C SER A 118 19.59 -11.67 -4.45
N ASP A 119 18.46 -11.80 -5.16
CA ASP A 119 17.88 -10.77 -6.01
C ASP A 119 16.34 -10.63 -5.87
N MET A 120 15.68 -11.52 -5.13
CA MET A 120 14.24 -11.52 -4.89
C MET A 120 13.89 -11.81 -3.44
N PHE A 121 12.65 -11.48 -3.08
CA PHE A 121 12.01 -11.97 -1.87
C PHE A 121 10.52 -12.26 -2.14
N GLU A 122 9.95 -13.19 -1.37
CA GLU A 122 8.50 -13.41 -1.26
C GLU A 122 8.15 -13.38 0.23
N ALA A 123 7.07 -12.70 0.59
CA ALA A 123 6.50 -12.75 1.92
C ALA A 123 5.07 -13.29 1.88
N ALA A 124 4.70 -14.10 2.86
CA ALA A 124 3.42 -14.76 2.91
C ALA A 124 2.78 -14.79 4.30
N LEU A 125 1.46 -14.60 4.33
CA LEU A 125 0.59 -14.83 5.48
C LEU A 125 -0.30 -16.03 5.20
N ILE A 126 -0.14 -17.08 6.00
CA ILE A 126 -0.93 -18.32 5.88
C ILE A 126 -2.25 -18.11 6.62
N LYS A 127 -3.40 -18.42 6.01
CA LYS A 127 -4.67 -18.42 6.73
C LYS A 127 -4.66 -19.47 7.84
N LYS A 128 -5.37 -19.22 8.94
CA LYS A 128 -5.50 -20.17 10.07
C LYS A 128 -6.08 -21.53 9.67
N ASP A 129 -6.88 -21.58 8.60
CA ASP A 129 -7.39 -22.83 8.01
C ASP A 129 -6.30 -23.66 7.29
N LYS A 130 -5.10 -23.09 7.09
CA LYS A 130 -3.95 -23.65 6.37
C LYS A 130 -4.24 -24.03 4.90
N LYS A 131 -5.39 -23.69 4.35
CA LYS A 131 -5.80 -24.01 2.97
C LYS A 131 -5.27 -23.00 1.97
N THR A 132 -5.12 -21.75 2.39
CA THR A 132 -4.68 -20.67 1.52
C THR A 132 -3.64 -19.78 2.19
N LYS A 133 -2.81 -19.14 1.38
CA LYS A 133 -1.89 -18.09 1.81
C LYS A 133 -2.03 -16.86 0.92
N LEU A 134 -1.89 -15.69 1.53
CA LEU A 134 -1.77 -14.41 0.85
C LEU A 134 -0.27 -14.10 0.71
N CYS A 135 0.19 -13.80 -0.49
CA CYS A 135 1.60 -13.61 -0.81
C CYS A 135 1.84 -12.23 -1.41
N ILE A 136 3.04 -11.68 -1.21
CA ILE A 136 3.55 -10.51 -1.93
C ILE A 136 4.95 -10.82 -2.45
N ARG A 137 5.25 -10.44 -3.70
CA ARG A 137 6.59 -10.59 -4.30
C ARG A 137 7.39 -9.29 -4.22
N ASN A 138 8.64 -9.37 -4.66
CA ASN A 138 9.55 -8.25 -4.81
C ASN A 138 9.13 -7.16 -5.81
N ASP A 139 8.15 -7.43 -6.67
CA ASP A 139 7.51 -6.44 -7.57
C ASP A 139 6.30 -5.74 -6.94
N GLY A 140 5.91 -6.11 -5.72
CA GLY A 140 4.76 -5.57 -5.00
C GLY A 140 3.42 -6.21 -5.37
N PHE A 141 3.40 -7.22 -6.26
CA PHE A 141 2.17 -7.91 -6.63
C PHE A 141 1.68 -8.80 -5.48
N VAL A 142 0.42 -8.60 -5.08
CA VAL A 142 -0.24 -9.36 -4.02
C VAL A 142 -1.22 -10.36 -4.62
N TYR A 143 -1.13 -11.62 -4.21
CA TYR A 143 -1.97 -12.70 -4.75
C TYR A 143 -2.28 -13.77 -3.71
N ARG A 144 -3.32 -14.56 -4.02
CA ARG A 144 -3.72 -15.72 -3.22
C ARG A 144 -3.17 -16.99 -3.84
N LYS A 145 -2.62 -17.87 -3.01
CA LYS A 145 -2.13 -19.20 -3.41
C LYS A 145 -2.80 -20.26 -2.53
N LYS A 146 -3.32 -21.33 -3.13
CA LYS A 146 -3.79 -22.51 -2.39
C LYS A 146 -2.55 -23.28 -1.90
N ASN A 147 -2.59 -23.74 -0.66
CA ASN A 147 -1.61 -24.72 -0.20
C ASN A 147 -1.94 -26.04 -0.91
N VAL A 148 -1.13 -26.38 -1.90
CA VAL A 148 -1.06 -27.76 -2.39
C VAL A 148 -0.19 -28.47 -1.37
N MET A 149 -0.83 -29.22 -0.47
CA MET A 149 -0.10 -30.20 0.33
C MET A 149 0.58 -31.12 -0.70
N ARG A 150 1.91 -31.09 -0.78
CA ARG A 150 2.63 -32.22 -1.35
C ARG A 150 2.46 -33.34 -0.34
N GLU A 151 1.72 -34.37 -0.74
CA GLU A 151 1.68 -35.66 -0.06
C GLU A 151 3.09 -36.26 0.03
#